data_AF-A0A947LZZ7-F1
#
_entry.id   AF-A0A947LZZ7-F1
#
_cell.length_a   1.000
_cell.length_b   1.000
_cell.length_c   1.000
_cell.angle_alpha   90.00
_cell.angle_beta   90.00
_cell.angle_gamma   90.00
#
_symmetry.space_group_name_H-M   'P 1'
#
loop_
_entity.id
_entity.type
_entity.pdbx_description
1 polymer ?
#
loop_
_entity_poly.entity_id
_entity_poly.type
_entity_poly.pdbx_seq_one_letter_code
_entity_poly.pdbx_strand_id
1 'polypeptide(L)'
;MKTIFVSVGLERGTNQYPEIDRMATRDCLRMIFQYTAEDRHQIIVRDHPAVTSLLEAFMGAANPDMVVVPEQFSAEDIARIYKPDVAFYLAGNDDVAWDHMALARDPAILSVPLPGTGGAAELIEGRIGRDEQIKLDGERGGDVFGFYRIARTMTNLRPPLR
;
A
#
# COMPACT_ATOMS: atom_id res chain seq x y z
N MET A 1 -15.07 -1.51 -10.64
CA MET A 1 -14.75 -1.13 -9.26
C MET A 1 -13.82 -2.19 -8.70
N LYS A 2 -12.74 -1.77 -8.06
CA LYS A 2 -11.72 -2.64 -7.46
C LYS A 2 -11.61 -2.32 -5.97
N THR A 3 -11.22 -3.31 -5.17
CA THR A 3 -10.98 -3.14 -3.74
C THR A 3 -9.47 -3.05 -3.50
N ILE A 4 -9.03 -1.96 -2.90
CA ILE A 4 -7.62 -1.67 -2.68
C ILE A 4 -7.36 -1.69 -1.19
N PHE A 5 -6.40 -2.49 -0.75
CA PHE A 5 -5.91 -2.49 0.61
C PHE A 5 -4.63 -1.67 0.71
N VAL A 6 -4.52 -0.85 1.75
CA VAL A 6 -3.31 -0.12 2.10
C VAL A 6 -2.86 -0.55 3.48
N SER A 7 -1.69 -1.18 3.52
CA SER A 7 -0.98 -1.51 4.74
C SER A 7 0.05 -0.42 5.03
N VAL A 8 -0.01 0.12 6.24
CA VAL A 8 1.01 1.01 6.77
C VAL A 8 1.37 0.59 8.18
N GLY A 9 2.65 0.40 8.44
CA GLY A 9 3.20 0.49 9.79
C GLY A 9 4.23 1.61 9.80
N LEU A 10 4.51 2.25 10.92
CA LEU A 10 5.76 3.02 11.02
C LEU A 10 6.64 2.35 12.05
N GLU A 11 7.91 2.21 11.71
CA GLU A 11 8.92 1.86 12.68
C GLU A 11 9.02 2.95 13.77
N ARG A 12 9.29 2.54 15.01
CA ARG A 12 10.20 3.30 15.87
C ARG A 12 11.59 2.73 15.61
N GLY A 13 12.26 3.14 14.54
CA GLY A 13 13.60 2.62 14.29
C GLY A 13 14.46 3.42 13.31
N THR A 14 15.64 2.86 13.12
CA THR A 14 16.96 3.49 13.16
C THR A 14 17.43 4.10 11.83
N ASN A 15 16.51 4.67 11.05
CA ASN A 15 16.88 5.24 9.75
C ASN A 15 17.69 6.53 9.88
N GLN A 16 18.63 6.74 8.94
CA GLN A 16 19.44 7.95 8.86
C GLN A 16 18.61 9.21 8.54
N TYR A 17 17.43 9.06 7.90
CA TYR A 17 16.60 10.18 7.42
C TYR A 17 15.07 9.94 7.61
N PRO A 18 14.58 9.82 8.86
CA PRO A 18 13.18 9.50 9.15
C PRO A 18 12.17 10.53 8.64
N GLU A 19 12.60 11.76 8.34
CA GLU A 19 11.74 12.79 7.76
C GLU A 19 11.43 12.53 6.27
N ILE A 20 12.41 12.02 5.51
CA ILE A 20 12.24 11.70 4.09
C ILE A 20 11.25 10.53 3.95
N ASP A 21 11.39 9.50 4.79
CA ASP A 21 10.49 8.33 4.77
C ASP A 21 9.05 8.70 5.13
N ARG A 22 8.88 9.61 6.11
CA ARG A 22 7.55 10.15 6.45
C ARG A 22 6.95 10.97 5.32
N MET A 23 7.75 11.80 4.65
CA MET A 23 7.30 12.56 3.47
C MET A 23 6.92 11.62 2.32
N ALA A 24 7.76 10.63 2.02
CA ALA A 24 7.51 9.64 0.97
C ALA A 24 6.25 8.82 1.27
N THR A 25 6.11 8.32 2.50
CA THR A 25 4.92 7.57 2.94
C THR A 25 3.66 8.43 2.80
N ARG A 26 3.68 9.69 3.27
CA ARG A 26 2.56 10.61 3.13
C ARG A 26 2.20 10.84 1.67
N ASP A 27 3.19 11.09 0.81
CA ASP A 27 2.95 11.42 -0.58
C ASP A 27 2.47 10.19 -1.38
N CYS A 28 2.94 8.98 -1.02
CA CYS A 28 2.42 7.71 -1.55
C CYS A 28 0.96 7.48 -1.16
N LEU A 29 0.62 7.67 0.13
CA LEU A 29 -0.77 7.57 0.61
C LEU A 29 -1.68 8.56 -0.12
N ARG A 30 -1.25 9.81 -0.25
CA ARG A 30 -1.99 10.84 -1.00
C ARG A 30 -2.27 10.39 -2.43
N MET A 31 -1.26 9.85 -3.11
CA MET A 31 -1.37 9.41 -4.49
C MET A 31 -2.35 8.24 -4.62
N ILE A 32 -2.24 7.22 -3.76
CA ILE A 32 -3.16 6.08 -3.74
C ILE A 32 -4.59 6.58 -3.50
N PHE A 33 -4.79 7.43 -2.50
CA PHE A 33 -6.12 7.96 -2.14
C PHE A 33 -6.74 8.81 -3.25
N GLN A 34 -5.92 9.61 -3.94
CA GLN A 34 -6.38 10.39 -5.07
C GLN A 34 -6.87 9.49 -6.21
N TYR A 35 -6.08 8.48 -6.59
CA TYR A 35 -6.50 7.53 -7.63
C TYR A 35 -7.75 6.75 -7.22
N THR A 36 -7.84 6.28 -5.97
CA THR A 36 -9.03 5.54 -5.52
C THR A 36 -10.28 6.41 -5.53
N ALA A 37 -10.16 7.70 -5.18
CA ALA A 37 -11.27 8.65 -5.26
C ALA A 37 -11.68 8.96 -6.70
N GLU A 38 -10.71 9.29 -7.58
CA GLU A 38 -10.95 9.60 -8.99
C GLU A 38 -11.64 8.44 -9.73
N ASP A 39 -11.18 7.21 -9.51
CA ASP A 39 -11.62 6.01 -10.22
C ASP A 39 -12.73 5.24 -9.47
N ARG A 40 -13.24 5.80 -8.35
CA ARG A 40 -14.27 5.19 -7.49
C ARG A 40 -13.93 3.75 -7.11
N HIS A 41 -12.73 3.53 -6.61
CA HIS A 41 -12.30 2.27 -6.02
C HIS A 41 -12.57 2.31 -4.51
N GLN A 42 -13.01 1.17 -3.97
CA GLN A 42 -13.11 1.00 -2.52
C GLN A 42 -11.69 0.92 -1.98
N ILE A 43 -11.44 1.62 -0.88
CA ILE A 43 -10.14 1.57 -0.21
C ILE A 43 -10.29 1.11 1.23
N ILE A 44 -9.56 0.07 1.60
CA ILE A 44 -9.48 -0.49 2.93
C ILE A 44 -8.15 -0.04 3.53
N VAL A 45 -8.21 0.66 4.65
CA VAL A 45 -7.02 1.13 5.36
C VAL A 45 -7.04 0.55 6.75
N ARG A 46 -5.93 -0.05 7.17
CA ARG A 46 -5.74 -0.49 8.55
C ARG A 46 -5.28 0.69 9.39
N ASP A 47 -6.04 1.02 10.42
CA ASP A 47 -5.76 2.15 11.32
C ASP A 47 -4.58 1.83 12.23
N HIS A 48 -3.37 2.07 11.72
CA HIS A 48 -2.16 1.97 12.51
C HIS A 48 -1.92 3.33 13.21
N PRO A 49 -1.74 3.38 14.55
CA PRO A 49 -1.62 4.62 15.32
C PRO A 49 -0.57 5.61 14.79
N ALA A 50 0.47 5.08 14.17
CA ALA A 50 1.56 5.88 13.63
C ALA A 50 1.18 6.66 12.35
N VAL A 51 0.09 6.30 11.67
CA VAL A 51 -0.43 7.04 10.52
C VAL A 51 -1.85 7.55 10.69
N THR A 52 -2.52 7.30 11.81
CA THR A 52 -3.88 7.80 12.09
C THR A 52 -4.03 9.30 11.82
N SER A 53 -3.06 10.13 12.23
CA SER A 53 -3.09 11.58 11.96
C SER A 53 -2.89 11.94 10.49
N LEU A 54 -2.13 11.13 9.74
CA LEU A 54 -2.04 11.26 8.28
C LEU A 54 -3.35 10.84 7.62
N LEU A 55 -3.96 9.74 8.08
CA LEU A 55 -5.26 9.30 7.63
C LEU A 55 -6.26 10.41 7.84
N GLU A 56 -6.43 10.94 9.05
CA GLU A 56 -7.34 12.05 9.38
C GLU A 56 -7.19 13.27 8.45
N ALA A 57 -5.94 13.64 8.13
CA ALA A 57 -5.65 14.73 7.20
C ALA A 57 -6.13 14.46 5.76
N PHE A 58 -6.23 13.18 5.36
CA PHE A 58 -6.75 12.77 4.05
C PHE A 58 -8.22 12.32 4.09
N MET A 59 -8.74 11.87 5.23
CA MET A 59 -10.12 11.39 5.39
C MET A 59 -11.15 12.53 5.29
N GLY A 60 -10.72 13.77 5.55
CA GLY A 60 -11.62 14.90 5.74
C GLY A 60 -12.50 15.31 4.54
N ALA A 61 -12.30 14.78 3.32
CA ALA A 61 -13.16 15.18 2.19
C ALA A 61 -13.23 14.26 0.96
N ALA A 62 -12.31 13.30 0.74
CA ALA A 62 -12.01 12.89 -0.64
C ALA A 62 -12.56 11.53 -1.12
N ASN A 63 -12.77 10.52 -0.26
CA ASN A 63 -13.23 9.20 -0.73
C ASN A 63 -14.39 8.64 0.13
N PRO A 64 -15.65 8.67 -0.36
CA PRO A 64 -16.80 8.14 0.35
C PRO A 64 -16.79 6.60 0.50
N ASP A 65 -15.96 5.89 -0.27
CA ASP A 65 -15.85 4.44 -0.28
C ASP A 65 -14.63 3.95 0.52
N MET A 66 -14.07 4.80 1.39
CA MET A 66 -13.00 4.41 2.31
C MET A 66 -13.55 3.69 3.54
N VAL A 67 -12.97 2.54 3.84
CA VAL A 67 -13.23 1.76 5.06
C VAL A 67 -11.96 1.72 5.89
N VAL A 68 -12.05 2.25 7.10
CA VAL A 68 -10.96 2.16 8.08
C VAL A 68 -11.24 0.99 9.01
N VAL A 69 -10.32 0.03 9.06
CA VAL A 69 -10.42 -1.15 9.94
C VAL A 69 -9.48 -1.01 11.14
N PRO A 70 -9.85 -1.52 12.32
CA PRO A 70 -8.99 -1.48 13.49
C PRO A 70 -7.64 -2.16 13.26
N GLU A 71 -6.59 -1.71 13.96
CA GLU A 71 -5.26 -2.33 13.92
C GLU A 71 -5.28 -3.84 14.19
N GLN A 72 -6.21 -4.33 15.01
CA GLN A 72 -6.26 -5.74 15.40
C GLN A 72 -6.80 -6.66 14.29
N PHE A 73 -7.34 -6.12 13.20
CA PHE A 73 -7.74 -6.93 12.05
C PHE A 73 -6.50 -7.53 11.38
N SER A 74 -6.38 -8.86 11.43
CA SER A 74 -5.29 -9.59 10.79
C SER A 74 -5.33 -9.43 9.28
N ALA A 75 -4.19 -9.62 8.61
CA ALA A 75 -4.12 -9.64 7.16
C ALA A 75 -5.03 -10.74 6.56
N GLU A 76 -5.16 -11.89 7.23
CA GLU A 76 -6.05 -12.98 6.83
C GLU A 76 -7.54 -12.58 6.89
N ASP A 77 -7.94 -11.86 7.95
CA ASP A 77 -9.31 -11.34 8.05
C ASP A 77 -9.59 -10.33 6.95
N ILE A 78 -8.62 -9.47 6.65
CA ILE A 78 -8.73 -8.50 5.56
C ILE A 78 -8.89 -9.22 4.21
N ALA A 79 -8.07 -10.24 3.95
CA ALA A 79 -8.16 -11.07 2.74
C ALA A 79 -9.53 -11.73 2.60
N ARG A 80 -10.03 -12.31 3.69
CA ARG A 80 -11.27 -13.08 3.71
C ARG A 80 -12.53 -12.22 3.58
N ILE A 81 -12.59 -11.11 4.30
CA ILE A 81 -13.77 -10.25 4.41
C ILE A 81 -13.85 -9.29 3.23
N TYR A 82 -12.77 -8.59 2.94
CA TYR A 82 -12.75 -7.52 1.94
C TYR A 82 -12.28 -7.97 0.57
N LYS A 83 -11.52 -9.08 0.49
CA LYS A 83 -11.02 -9.68 -0.77
C LYS A 83 -10.39 -8.63 -1.69
N PRO A 84 -9.32 -7.95 -1.22
CA PRO A 84 -8.70 -6.88 -1.99
C PRO A 84 -8.15 -7.42 -3.32
N ASP A 85 -8.34 -6.66 -4.39
CA ASP A 85 -7.71 -6.93 -5.69
C ASP A 85 -6.22 -6.54 -5.68
N VAL A 86 -5.89 -5.50 -4.91
CA VAL A 86 -4.54 -4.92 -4.82
C VAL A 86 -4.23 -4.62 -3.36
N ALA A 87 -3.00 -4.92 -2.94
CA ALA A 87 -2.48 -4.57 -1.63
C ALA A 87 -1.20 -3.73 -1.78
N PHE A 88 -1.24 -2.48 -1.33
CA PHE A 88 -0.04 -1.64 -1.21
C PHE A 88 0.57 -1.80 0.17
N TYR A 89 1.89 -1.98 0.23
CA TYR A 89 2.64 -2.10 1.48
C TYR A 89 3.62 -0.93 1.60
N LEU A 90 3.44 -0.12 2.63
CA LEU A 90 4.22 1.07 2.91
C LEU A 90 4.80 1.00 4.32
N ALA A 91 6.08 1.34 4.44
CA ALA A 91 6.78 1.38 5.71
C ALA A 91 6.56 0.08 6.52
N GLY A 92 6.67 0.14 7.84
CA GLY A 92 6.31 -0.95 8.75
C GLY A 92 7.50 -1.64 9.38
N ASN A 93 7.26 -2.39 10.44
CA ASN A 93 8.24 -3.22 11.12
C ASN A 93 8.12 -4.69 10.65
N ASP A 94 9.06 -5.54 11.09
CA ASP A 94 9.09 -6.95 10.70
C ASP A 94 7.78 -7.68 11.04
N ASP A 95 7.16 -7.42 12.19
CA ASP A 95 5.89 -8.01 12.62
C ASP A 95 4.72 -7.61 11.70
N VAL A 96 4.64 -6.34 11.29
CA VAL A 96 3.72 -5.89 10.24
C VAL A 96 4.01 -6.62 8.93
N ALA A 97 5.27 -6.84 8.56
CA ALA A 97 5.63 -7.59 7.36
C ALA A 97 5.14 -9.05 7.45
N TRP A 98 5.34 -9.71 8.58
CA TRP A 98 4.96 -11.11 8.80
C TRP A 98 3.45 -11.33 8.74
N ASP A 99 2.65 -10.42 9.30
CA ASP A 99 1.19 -10.48 9.18
C ASP A 99 0.77 -10.29 7.70
N HIS A 100 1.27 -9.23 7.06
CA HIS A 100 0.90 -8.88 5.69
C HIS A 100 1.42 -9.86 4.61
N MET A 101 2.36 -10.74 4.95
CA MET A 101 2.82 -11.83 4.08
C MET A 101 1.72 -12.81 3.69
N ALA A 102 0.70 -12.99 4.52
CA ALA A 102 -0.45 -13.83 4.17
C ALA A 102 -1.17 -13.29 2.93
N LEU A 103 -1.37 -11.96 2.86
CA LEU A 103 -1.91 -11.28 1.68
C LEU A 103 -0.93 -11.34 0.51
N ALA A 104 0.37 -11.17 0.79
CA ALA A 104 1.39 -11.13 -0.26
C ALA A 104 1.53 -12.45 -1.04
N ARG A 105 1.14 -13.56 -0.41
CA ARG A 105 1.20 -14.92 -0.99
C ARG A 105 -0.08 -15.33 -1.70
N ASP A 106 -1.17 -14.57 -1.56
CA ASP A 106 -2.42 -14.89 -2.23
C ASP A 106 -2.30 -14.53 -3.72
N PRO A 107 -2.36 -15.51 -4.64
CA PRO A 107 -2.22 -15.24 -6.07
C PRO A 107 -3.36 -14.42 -6.68
N ALA A 108 -4.49 -14.26 -5.96
CA ALA A 108 -5.59 -13.40 -6.39
C ALA A 108 -5.33 -11.91 -6.09
N ILE A 109 -4.34 -11.60 -5.26
CA ILE A 109 -4.06 -10.25 -4.78
C ILE A 109 -2.78 -9.74 -5.45
N LEU A 110 -2.90 -8.63 -6.18
CA LEU A 110 -1.72 -7.94 -6.68
C LEU A 110 -1.01 -7.23 -5.53
N SER A 111 0.14 -7.79 -5.16
CA SER A 111 0.94 -7.32 -4.04
C SER A 111 1.96 -6.29 -4.51
N VAL A 112 1.88 -5.08 -3.95
CA VAL A 112 2.66 -3.92 -4.40
C VAL A 112 3.44 -3.31 -3.23
N PRO A 113 4.59 -3.89 -2.88
CA PRO A 113 5.53 -3.24 -1.96
C PRO A 113 6.07 -1.93 -2.56
N LEU A 114 6.17 -0.89 -1.73
CA LEU A 114 6.73 0.41 -2.09
C LEU A 114 8.13 0.58 -1.46
N PRO A 115 9.19 0.12 -2.15
CA PRO A 115 10.55 0.13 -1.60
C PRO A 115 11.02 1.55 -1.31
N GLY A 116 11.85 1.74 -0.28
CA GLY A 116 12.28 3.05 0.19
C GLY A 116 11.30 3.72 1.16
N THR A 117 10.09 3.19 1.37
CA THR A 117 9.22 3.65 2.46
C THR A 117 9.56 2.98 3.81
N GLY A 118 10.43 1.97 3.81
CA GLY A 118 11.02 1.33 4.99
C GLY A 118 10.46 -0.06 5.34
N GLY A 119 11.25 -0.80 6.15
CA GLY A 119 10.95 -2.04 6.87
C GLY A 119 10.03 -3.06 6.17
N ALA A 120 8.73 -3.10 6.47
CA ALA A 120 7.84 -4.14 5.97
C ALA A 120 7.69 -4.13 4.45
N ALA A 121 7.70 -2.96 3.82
CA ALA A 121 7.69 -2.84 2.36
C ALA A 121 8.95 -3.48 1.73
N GLU A 122 10.12 -3.31 2.34
CA GLU A 122 11.38 -3.89 1.85
C GLU A 122 11.45 -5.40 2.06
N LEU A 123 10.92 -5.89 3.19
CA LEU A 123 10.83 -7.32 3.45
C LEU A 123 9.89 -8.01 2.48
N ILE A 124 8.74 -7.43 2.18
CA ILE A 124 7.81 -7.96 1.18
C ILE A 124 8.43 -7.85 -0.22
N GLU A 125 9.14 -6.76 -0.53
CA GLU A 125 9.87 -6.59 -1.79
C GLU A 125 10.87 -7.73 -2.02
N GLY A 126 11.72 -8.04 -1.04
CA GLY A 126 12.70 -9.13 -1.16
C GLY A 126 12.10 -10.54 -1.26
N ARG A 127 10.78 -10.65 -1.16
CA ARG A 127 10.05 -11.93 -1.07
C ARG A 127 9.09 -12.15 -2.21
N ILE A 128 8.63 -11.08 -2.87
CA ILE A 128 8.04 -11.20 -4.20
C ILE A 128 9.15 -11.60 -5.19
N GLY A 129 8.83 -12.49 -6.13
CA GLY A 129 9.81 -12.96 -7.10
C GLY A 129 10.29 -11.83 -8.00
N ARG A 130 11.49 -11.99 -8.57
CA ARG A 130 12.06 -11.00 -9.51
C ARG A 130 11.14 -10.71 -10.69
N ASP A 131 10.39 -11.71 -11.15
CA ASP A 131 9.44 -11.55 -12.25
C ASP A 131 8.24 -10.68 -11.85
N GLU A 132 7.75 -10.80 -10.61
CA GLU A 132 6.74 -9.88 -10.07
C GLU A 132 7.29 -8.45 -9.96
N GLN A 133 8.51 -8.29 -9.44
CA GLN A 133 9.15 -6.96 -9.35
C GLN A 133 9.27 -6.30 -10.73
N ILE A 134 9.71 -7.03 -11.75
CA ILE A 134 9.81 -6.52 -13.14
C ILE A 134 8.42 -6.12 -13.66
N LYS A 135 7.37 -6.89 -13.36
CA LYS A 135 6.00 -6.52 -13.76
C LYS A 135 5.54 -5.23 -13.11
N LEU A 136 5.95 -4.95 -11.87
CA LEU A 136 5.65 -3.71 -11.17
C LEU A 136 6.49 -2.53 -11.71
N ASP A 137 7.81 -2.71 -11.78
CA ASP A 137 8.79 -1.69 -12.16
C ASP A 137 8.80 -1.33 -13.65
N GLY A 138 8.42 -2.27 -14.49
CA GLY A 138 8.42 -2.09 -15.94
C GLY A 138 9.80 -1.86 -16.52
N GLU A 139 9.85 -1.18 -17.65
CA GLU A 139 11.10 -0.97 -18.39
C GLU A 139 12.03 0.04 -17.72
N ARG A 140 11.53 0.83 -16.76
CA ARG A 140 12.30 1.92 -16.14
C ARG A 140 13.32 1.43 -15.11
N GLY A 141 13.00 0.38 -14.36
CA GLY A 141 13.81 -0.15 -13.26
C GLY A 141 14.00 0.86 -12.11
N GLY A 142 14.05 0.37 -10.87
CA GLY A 142 14.44 1.18 -9.71
C GLY A 142 13.47 2.31 -9.37
N ASP A 143 12.28 1.96 -8.90
CA ASP A 143 11.33 2.93 -8.35
C ASP A 143 11.72 3.32 -6.92
N VAL A 144 12.29 4.52 -6.76
CA VAL A 144 12.63 5.07 -5.44
C VAL A 144 11.33 5.55 -4.79
N PHE A 145 10.96 4.93 -3.65
CA PHE A 145 9.72 5.17 -2.88
C PHE A 145 8.42 4.57 -3.47
N GLY A 146 8.44 3.93 -4.64
CA GLY A 146 7.28 3.21 -5.16
C GLY A 146 6.22 4.07 -5.90
N PHE A 147 6.52 5.32 -6.23
CA PHE A 147 5.57 6.22 -6.90
C PHE A 147 5.18 5.75 -8.30
N TYR A 148 6.14 5.23 -9.07
CA TYR A 148 5.88 4.70 -10.40
C TYR A 148 5.01 3.43 -10.34
N ARG A 149 5.26 2.55 -9.37
CA ARG A 149 4.45 1.37 -9.10
C ARG A 149 3.01 1.73 -8.77
N ILE A 150 2.79 2.76 -7.94
CA ILE A 150 1.43 3.28 -7.69
C ILE A 150 0.81 3.72 -9.01
N ALA A 151 1.45 4.64 -9.74
CA ALA A 151 0.89 5.21 -10.98
C ALA A 151 0.49 4.12 -11.98
N ARG A 152 1.40 3.17 -12.21
CA ARG A 152 1.20 2.07 -13.15
C ARG A 152 0.13 1.12 -12.70
N THR A 153 0.17 0.69 -11.44
CA THR A 153 -0.84 -0.21 -10.88
C THR A 153 -2.22 0.40 -11.03
N MET A 154 -2.39 1.65 -10.57
CA MET A 154 -3.68 2.34 -10.64
C MET A 154 -4.14 2.57 -12.09
N THR A 155 -3.22 2.93 -13.00
CA THR A 155 -3.55 3.07 -14.43
C THR A 155 -4.01 1.75 -15.06
N ASN A 156 -3.40 0.63 -14.69
CA ASN A 156 -3.79 -0.70 -15.18
C ASN A 156 -5.15 -1.17 -14.63
N LEU A 157 -5.59 -0.64 -13.49
CA LEU A 157 -6.92 -0.91 -12.93
C LEU A 157 -8.03 -0.11 -13.64
N ARG A 158 -7.68 0.97 -14.34
CA ARG A 158 -8.65 1.76 -15.10
C ARG A 158 -9.21 0.92 -16.25
N PRO A 159 -10.53 0.87 -16.44
CA PRO A 159 -11.10 0.26 -17.62
C PRO A 159 -10.61 1.01 -18.88
N PRO A 160 -10.40 0.32 -20.02
CA PRO A 160 -10.02 0.99 -21.26
C PRO A 160 -11.06 2.05 -21.61
N LEU A 161 -10.57 3.24 -22.00
CA LEU A 161 -11.42 4.33 -22.48
C LEU A 161 -12.26 3.79 -23.66
N ARG A 162 -13.58 3.81 -23.49
CA ARG A 162 -14.54 3.43 -24.52
C ARG A 162 -14.73 4.55 -25.54
#